data_AF-A7VGC4-F1
#
_entry.id   AF-A7VGC4-F1
#
_cell.length_a   1.000
_cell.length_b   1.000
_cell.length_c   1.000
_cell.angle_alpha   90.00
_cell.angle_beta   90.00
_cell.angle_gamma   90.00
#
_symmetry.space_group_name_H-M   'P 1'
#
loop_
_entity.id
_entity.type
_entity.pdbx_description
1 polymer ?
#
loop_
_entity_poly.entity_id
_entity_poly.type
_entity_poly.pdbx_seq_one_letter_code
_entity_poly.pdbx_strand_id
1 'polypeptide(L)'
;MILYLYTWMTGYGYADAALPACEALFDHLSWVIIVSEVVMLPVFLYWFYVVVRGKTTLPRWMAAGNVLVFYCILSAIKTILPDTAFRLGFTNGLMSESMIFFFILIWILGSKTAEK
;
A
#
# COMPACT_ATOMS: atom_id res chain seq x y z
N MET A 1 6.20 -3.51 -14.68
CA MET A 1 6.08 -3.29 -16.14
C MET A 1 6.62 -1.94 -16.60
N ILE A 2 6.24 -0.81 -15.99
CA ILE A 2 6.75 0.53 -16.39
C ILE A 2 8.29 0.58 -16.40
N LEU A 3 8.94 0.11 -15.32
CA LEU A 3 10.41 0.08 -15.25
C LEU A 3 11.04 -0.82 -16.31
N TYR A 4 10.42 -1.96 -16.61
CA TYR A 4 10.88 -2.85 -17.67
C TYR A 4 10.78 -2.18 -19.05
N LEU A 5 9.63 -1.55 -19.36
CA LEU A 5 9.42 -0.79 -20.58
C LEU A 5 10.47 0.31 -20.73
N TYR A 6 10.71 1.09 -19.67
CA TYR A 6 11.74 2.14 -19.65
C TYR A 6 13.13 1.59 -19.96
N THR A 7 13.55 0.52 -19.26
CA THR A 7 14.88 -0.10 -19.46
C THR A 7 15.04 -0.70 -20.85
N TRP A 8 13.96 -1.29 -21.39
CA TRP A 8 13.98 -1.84 -22.74
C TRP A 8 14.08 -0.72 -23.78
N MET A 9 13.25 0.32 -23.68
CA MET A 9 13.28 1.43 -24.64
C MET A 9 14.61 2.19 -24.63
N THR A 10 15.18 2.42 -23.46
CA THR A 10 16.51 3.04 -23.32
C THR A 10 17.64 2.13 -23.82
N GLY A 11 17.53 0.81 -23.61
CA GLY A 11 18.51 -0.18 -24.09
C GLY A 11 18.51 -0.43 -25.60
N TYR A 12 17.43 -0.08 -26.31
CA TYR A 12 17.26 -0.33 -27.75
C TYR A 12 17.19 0.95 -28.60
N GLY A 13 17.67 2.09 -28.08
CA GLY A 13 17.81 3.34 -28.84
C GLY A 13 16.56 4.22 -28.91
N TYR A 14 15.51 3.91 -28.14
CA TYR A 14 14.27 4.69 -28.03
C TYR A 14 14.25 5.55 -26.77
N ALA A 15 15.41 6.05 -26.31
CA ALA A 15 15.53 6.78 -25.05
C ALA A 15 14.61 8.02 -24.99
N ASP A 16 14.50 8.76 -26.09
CA ASP A 16 13.67 9.97 -26.18
C ASP A 16 12.16 9.68 -26.05
N ALA A 17 11.73 8.48 -26.44
CA ALA A 17 10.34 8.03 -26.33
C ALA A 17 10.05 7.22 -25.05
N ALA A 18 11.07 6.85 -24.28
CA ALA A 18 10.94 5.95 -23.13
C ALA A 18 10.07 6.56 -22.02
N LEU A 19 10.34 7.81 -21.64
CA LEU A 19 9.59 8.56 -20.64
C LEU A 19 8.13 8.80 -21.08
N PRO A 20 7.86 9.37 -22.28
CA PRO A 20 6.50 9.55 -22.78
C PRO A 20 5.68 8.26 -22.83
N ALA A 21 6.30 7.14 -23.24
CA ALA A 21 5.62 5.85 -23.28
C ALA A 21 5.27 5.33 -21.87
N CYS A 22 6.16 5.52 -20.90
CA CYS A 22 5.89 5.18 -19.50
C CYS A 22 4.77 6.03 -18.90
N GLU A 23 4.73 7.33 -19.20
CA GLU A 23 3.67 8.24 -18.76
C GLU A 23 2.31 7.86 -19.35
N ALA A 24 2.25 7.61 -20.67
CA ALA A 24 1.02 7.16 -21.33
C ALA A 24 0.52 5.81 -20.78
N LEU A 25 1.44 4.88 -20.51
CA LEU A 25 1.10 3.60 -19.90
C LEU A 25 0.54 3.79 -18.48
N PHE A 26 1.17 4.66 -17.69
CA PHE A 26 0.69 4.98 -16.34
C PHE A 26 -0.70 5.62 -16.40
N ASP A 27 -0.91 6.60 -17.28
CA ASP A 27 -2.20 7.29 -17.40
C ASP A 27 -3.33 6.31 -17.74
N HIS A 28 -3.10 5.41 -18.71
CA HIS A 28 -4.05 4.37 -19.10
C HIS A 28 -4.36 3.31 -18.04
N LEU A 29 -3.42 3.02 -17.13
CA LEU A 29 -3.56 1.97 -16.12
C LEU A 29 -3.77 2.51 -14.70
N SER A 30 -3.66 3.82 -14.48
CA SER A 30 -3.75 4.47 -13.17
C SER A 30 -5.07 4.17 -12.46
N TRP A 31 -6.16 4.03 -13.21
CA TRP A 31 -7.48 3.67 -12.69
C TRP A 31 -7.50 2.32 -11.97
N VAL A 32 -6.63 1.36 -12.36
CA VAL A 32 -6.53 0.05 -11.72
C VAL A 32 -6.16 0.20 -10.25
N ILE A 33 -5.33 1.19 -9.92
CA ILE A 33 -4.91 1.48 -8.54
C ILE A 33 -6.16 1.83 -7.72
N ILE A 34 -6.95 2.80 -8.17
CA ILE A 34 -8.17 3.24 -7.49
C ILE A 34 -9.18 2.09 -7.36
N VAL A 35 -9.41 1.33 -8.43
CA VAL A 35 -10.34 0.19 -8.40
C VAL A 35 -9.87 -0.88 -7.42
N SER A 36 -8.56 -1.17 -7.38
CA SER A 36 -8.00 -2.13 -6.43
C SER A 36 -8.19 -1.68 -4.98
N GLU A 37 -8.01 -0.39 -4.68
CA GLU A 37 -8.26 0.16 -3.35
C GLU A 37 -9.73 0.03 -2.94
N VAL A 38 -10.64 0.41 -3.85
CA VAL A 38 -12.09 0.33 -3.61
C VAL A 38 -12.53 -1.11 -3.35
N VAL A 39 -12.00 -2.08 -4.09
CA VAL A 39 -12.32 -3.50 -3.91
C VAL A 39 -11.77 -4.05 -2.59
N MET A 40 -10.60 -3.58 -2.15
CA MET A 40 -9.99 -4.02 -0.89
C MET A 40 -10.64 -3.40 0.36
N LEU A 41 -11.18 -2.19 0.26
CA LEU A 41 -11.78 -1.46 1.39
C LEU A 41 -12.84 -2.26 2.17
N PRO A 42 -13.84 -2.91 1.53
CA PRO A 42 -14.82 -3.73 2.23
C PRO A 42 -14.21 -4.86 3.07
N VAL A 43 -13.16 -5.52 2.55
CA VAL A 43 -12.47 -6.60 3.24
C VAL A 43 -11.80 -6.07 4.51
N PHE A 44 -11.16 -4.91 4.42
CA PHE A 44 -10.51 -4.30 5.58
C PHE A 44 -11.47 -3.68 6.59
N LEU A 45 -12.58 -3.12 6.14
CA LEU A 45 -13.65 -2.65 7.01
C LEU A 45 -14.27 -3.82 7.79
N TYR A 46 -14.53 -4.93 7.11
CA TYR A 46 -14.98 -6.16 7.77
C TYR A 46 -13.94 -6.68 8.76
N TRP A 47 -12.66 -6.73 8.37
CA TRP A 47 -11.59 -7.18 9.26
C TRP A 47 -11.49 -6.31 10.51
N PHE A 48 -11.50 -4.98 10.36
CA PHE A 48 -11.52 -4.04 11.47
C PHE A 48 -12.71 -4.30 12.40
N TYR A 49 -13.91 -4.50 11.84
CA TYR A 49 -15.11 -4.82 12.60
C TYR A 49 -14.95 -6.12 13.42
N VAL A 50 -14.44 -7.20 12.81
CA VAL A 50 -14.27 -8.50 13.50
C VAL A 50 -13.27 -8.38 14.67
N VAL A 51 -12.17 -7.63 14.49
CA VAL A 51 -11.18 -7.37 15.55
C VAL A 51 -11.78 -6.55 16.69
N VAL A 52 -12.50 -5.46 16.40
CA VAL A 52 -13.16 -4.62 17.41
C VAL A 52 -14.20 -5.42 18.20
N ARG A 53 -14.96 -6.30 17.53
CA ARG A 53 -15.96 -7.17 18.18
C ARG A 53 -15.31 -8.32 18.98
N GLY A 54 -13.99 -8.49 18.93
CA GLY A 54 -13.29 -9.58 19.62
C GLY A 54 -13.68 -10.96 19.11
N LYS A 55 -14.04 -11.08 17.83
CA LYS A 55 -14.33 -12.36 17.17
C LYS A 55 -13.07 -13.03 16.63
N THR A 56 -11.90 -12.42 16.86
CA THR A 56 -10.57 -12.94 16.52
C THR A 56 -9.83 -13.41 17.77
N THR A 57 -8.75 -14.17 17.57
CA THR A 57 -7.78 -14.50 18.64
C THR A 57 -6.96 -13.29 19.10
N LEU A 58 -6.98 -12.20 18.32
CA LEU A 58 -6.25 -10.96 18.61
C LEU A 58 -6.97 -10.16 19.71
N PRO A 59 -6.24 -9.52 20.65
CA PRO A 59 -6.84 -8.63 21.64
C PRO A 59 -7.50 -7.41 20.99
N ARG A 60 -8.59 -6.92 21.56
CA ARG A 60 -9.41 -5.82 20.99
C ARG A 60 -8.64 -4.53 20.76
N TRP A 61 -7.62 -4.23 21.58
CA TRP A 61 -6.79 -3.04 21.41
C TRP A 61 -5.98 -3.06 20.10
N MET A 62 -5.77 -4.24 19.50
CA MET A 62 -5.09 -4.37 18.21
C MET A 62 -5.88 -3.75 17.06
N ALA A 63 -7.17 -3.45 17.25
CA ALA A 63 -7.92 -2.63 16.31
C ALA A 63 -7.24 -1.28 16.04
N ALA A 64 -6.54 -0.69 17.02
CA ALA A 64 -5.80 0.56 16.84
C ALA A 64 -4.60 0.42 15.91
N GLY A 65 -4.08 -0.79 15.73
CA GLY A 65 -3.01 -1.09 14.77
C GLY A 65 -3.51 -1.73 13.49
N ASN A 66 -4.80 -1.67 13.16
CA ASN A 66 -5.32 -2.31 11.96
C ASN A 66 -4.80 -1.63 10.67
N VAL A 67 -4.86 -2.35 9.56
CA VAL A 67 -4.45 -1.86 8.22
C VAL A 67 -5.11 -0.53 7.87
N LEU A 68 -6.40 -0.34 8.18
CA LEU A 68 -7.09 0.94 7.91
C LEU A 68 -6.53 2.11 8.72
N VAL A 69 -6.09 1.86 9.95
CA VAL A 69 -5.51 2.91 10.79
C VAL A 69 -4.15 3.31 10.24
N PHE A 70 -3.31 2.34 9.88
CA PHE A 70 -2.04 2.63 9.21
C PHE A 70 -2.25 3.32 7.86
N TYR A 71 -3.26 2.92 7.09
CA TYR A 71 -3.61 3.57 5.83
C TYR A 71 -3.94 5.05 6.04
N CYS A 72 -4.78 5.38 7.03
CA CYS A 72 -5.08 6.78 7.36
C CYS A 72 -3.84 7.57 7.79
N ILE A 73 -2.97 6.97 8.60
CA ILE A 73 -1.72 7.62 9.07
C ILE A 73 -0.77 7.87 7.88
N LEU A 74 -0.52 6.85 7.05
CA LEU A 74 0.33 6.98 5.87
C LEU A 74 -0.28 7.95 4.85
N SER A 75 -1.60 7.96 4.69
CA SER A 75 -2.29 8.93 3.84
C SER A 75 -2.13 10.36 4.37
N ALA A 76 -2.07 10.56 5.68
CA ALA A 76 -1.76 11.86 6.26
C ALA A 76 -0.29 12.25 6.05
N ILE A 77 0.65 11.31 6.17
CA ILE A 77 2.08 11.56 5.88
C ILE A 77 2.27 11.95 4.41
N LYS A 78 1.55 11.30 3.49
CA LYS A 78 1.57 11.60 2.06
C LYS A 78 1.31 13.08 1.77
N THR A 79 0.41 13.75 2.50
CA THR A 79 0.03 15.16 2.20
C THR A 79 1.16 16.15 2.46
N ILE A 80 2.16 15.76 3.26
CA ILE A 80 3.32 16.60 3.60
C ILE A 80 4.49 16.34 2.63
N LEU A 81 4.45 15.24 1.86
CA LEU A 81 5.51 14.90 0.92
C LEU A 81 5.48 15.81 -0.33
N PRO A 82 6.65 16.24 -0.82
CA PRO A 82 6.73 17.03 -2.05
C PRO A 82 6.33 16.20 -3.27
N ASP A 83 5.80 16.88 -4.30
CA ASP A 83 5.44 16.33 -5.63
C ASP A 83 6.67 15.73 -6.32
N THR A 84 6.98 14.48 -5.96
CA THR A 84 8.16 13.75 -6.41
C THR A 84 7.76 12.32 -6.79
N ALA A 85 8.60 11.65 -7.57
CA ALA A 85 8.42 10.23 -7.91
C ALA A 85 8.30 9.35 -6.65
N PHE A 86 8.95 9.74 -5.56
CA PHE A 86 8.81 9.08 -4.27
C PHE A 86 7.37 9.14 -3.73
N ARG A 87 6.74 10.33 -3.72
CA ARG A 87 5.35 10.46 -3.26
C ARG A 87 4.38 9.65 -4.10
N LEU A 88 4.63 9.56 -5.41
CA LEU A 88 3.82 8.77 -6.33
C LEU A 88 3.97 7.27 -6.05
N GLY A 89 5.19 6.78 -5.84
CA GLY A 89 5.44 5.41 -5.41
C GLY A 89 4.79 5.08 -4.06
N PHE A 90 4.95 5.97 -3.07
CA PHE A 90 4.35 5.87 -1.74
C PHE A 90 2.81 5.84 -1.80
N THR A 91 2.21 6.67 -2.65
CA THR A 91 0.75 6.66 -2.86
C THR A 91 0.27 5.33 -3.43
N ASN A 92 0.97 4.78 -4.41
CA ASN A 92 0.58 3.53 -5.04
C ASN A 92 0.80 2.31 -4.12
N GLY A 93 1.76 2.41 -3.19
CA GLY A 93 2.08 1.39 -2.21
C GLY A 93 1.29 1.48 -0.91
N LEU A 94 0.50 2.53 -0.69
CA LEU A 94 -0.04 2.88 0.62
C LEU A 94 -0.81 1.75 1.31
N MET A 95 -1.60 0.99 0.55
CA MET A 95 -2.31 -0.19 1.04
C MET A 95 -1.35 -1.32 1.44
N SER A 96 -0.38 -1.65 0.59
CA SER A 96 0.60 -2.70 0.87
C SER A 96 1.53 -2.33 2.03
N GLU A 97 1.95 -1.08 2.12
CA GLU A 97 2.74 -0.55 3.23
C GLU A 97 1.98 -0.67 4.56
N SER A 98 0.69 -0.35 4.56
CA SER A 98 -0.18 -0.50 5.73
C SER A 98 -0.28 -1.97 6.20
N MET A 99 -0.35 -2.92 5.25
CA MET A 99 -0.34 -4.35 5.58
C MET A 99 0.99 -4.78 6.22
N ILE A 100 2.12 -4.25 5.74
CA ILE A 100 3.46 -4.55 6.31
C ILE A 100 3.53 -4.09 7.77
N PHE A 101 3.10 -2.86 8.07
CA PHE A 101 3.07 -2.37 9.45
C PHE A 101 2.18 -3.22 10.35
N PHE A 102 0.99 -3.62 9.86
CA PHE A 102 0.11 -4.51 10.60
C PHE A 102 0.72 -5.90 10.82
N PHE A 103 1.40 -6.46 9.81
CA PHE A 103 2.10 -7.73 9.93
C PHE A 103 3.20 -7.67 10.98
N ILE A 104 4.03 -6.62 10.96
CA ILE A 104 5.09 -6.41 11.96
C ILE A 104 4.50 -6.32 13.38
N LEU A 105 3.38 -5.62 13.54
CA LEU A 105 2.67 -5.51 14.82
C LEU A 105 2.23 -6.89 15.34
N ILE A 106 1.59 -7.70 14.48
CA ILE A 106 1.17 -9.06 14.83
C ILE A 106 2.38 -9.93 15.15
N TRP A 107 3.43 -9.86 14.35
CA TRP A 107 4.65 -10.65 14.53
C TRP A 107 5.28 -10.40 15.91
N ILE A 108 5.46 -9.14 16.29
CA ILE A 108 6.05 -8.75 17.58
C ILE A 108 5.17 -9.21 18.75
N LEU A 109 3.85 -9.20 18.59
CA LEU A 109 2.93 -9.66 19.64
C LEU A 109 2.86 -11.18 19.74
N GLY A 110 2.88 -11.86 18.60
CA GLY A 110 2.91 -13.31 18.52
C GLY A 110 4.19 -13.87 19.14
N SER A 111 5.36 -13.28 18.85
CA SER A 111 6.63 -13.72 19.43
C SER A 111 6.66 -13.54 20.96
N LYS A 112 6.19 -12.41 21.48
CA LYS A 112 6.10 -12.16 22.94
C LYS A 112 5.13 -13.09 23.68
N THR A 113 4.14 -13.64 22.97
CA THR A 113 3.18 -14.60 23.55
C THR A 113 3.75 -16.01 23.56
N ALA A 114 4.62 -16.36 22.61
CA ALA A 114 5.29 -17.67 22.55
C ALA A 114 6.46 -17.81 23.55
N GLU A 115 7.03 -16.69 24.02
CA GLU A 115 8.09 -16.68 25.06
C GLU A 115 7.54 -16.77 26.50
N LYS A 116 6.22 -16.73 26.70
CA LYS A 116 5.56 -16.91 28.01
C LYS A 116 4.97 -18.29 28.15
#